data_AF-A0A1G5UNP8-F1
#
_entry.id   AF-A0A1G5UNP8-F1
#
_cell.length_a   1.000
_cell.length_b   1.000
_cell.length_c   1.000
_cell.angle_alpha   90.00
_cell.angle_beta   90.00
_cell.angle_gamma   90.00
#
_symmetry.space_group_name_H-M   'P 1'
#
loop_
_entity.id
_entity.type
_entity.pdbx_description
1 polymer ?
#
loop_
_entity_poly.entity_id
_entity_poly.type
_entity_poly.pdbx_seq_one_letter_code
_entity_poly.pdbx_strand_id
1 'polypeptide(L)'
;MRAKLPSNIAGPLLDWYDAHARALPWRSPPGHPRADPYRVWLSEIMLQQTTVAAVRPKFEMFVARWPSVDALAAADEAELMAAWAGLGYYARARNLIACARVVAAAGAFPETEAGLRALPGVGAYTAAAIAAIAFGERAAVVDANVARVVARLFAIATPLPAAMETIRAATDTITPADRPGDFAQAMMDLGSSVCTPRNPACLACPLSAACLAHAAGMADAYPVKPARAAKPQRYGTIFWLEDAGRVLLVRRPPKGLLGGMRALPTGPWAAAPPVLADAPVRSNWQMLSGTVGHVFTHFRLELALAIGQAHGHAVAGEWWPVADLESAGLPTVFAKAAAEIRRVTA
;
A
#
# COMPACT_ATOMS: atom_id res chain seq x y z
N MET A 1 -1.15 -30.04 27.06
CA MET A 1 -0.79 -30.90 25.89
C MET A 1 -0.11 -30.02 24.86
N ARG A 2 1.16 -30.27 24.51
CA ARG A 2 1.78 -29.58 23.36
C ARG A 2 0.99 -30.01 22.13
N ALA A 3 0.34 -29.07 21.45
CA ALA A 3 -0.29 -29.35 20.16
C ALA A 3 0.76 -30.03 19.26
N LYS A 4 0.45 -31.20 18.70
CA LYS A 4 1.31 -31.84 17.70
C LYS A 4 1.63 -30.78 16.65
N LEU A 5 2.92 -30.58 16.36
CA LEU A 5 3.35 -29.75 15.23
C LEU A 5 2.57 -30.22 13.99
N PRO A 6 2.00 -29.30 13.19
CA PRO A 6 1.23 -29.69 12.03
C PRO A 6 2.04 -30.63 11.15
N SER A 7 1.40 -31.73 10.72
CA SER A 7 1.90 -32.62 9.66
C SER A 7 2.29 -31.82 8.42
N ASN A 8 3.14 -32.40 7.56
CA ASN A 8 3.62 -31.81 6.30
C ASN A 8 2.64 -30.79 5.67
N ILE A 9 2.97 -29.50 5.81
CA ILE A 9 2.16 -28.39 5.29
C ILE A 9 2.50 -28.07 3.83
N ALA A 10 3.79 -28.18 3.48
CA ALA A 10 4.28 -27.79 2.17
C ALA A 10 3.70 -28.66 1.05
N GLY A 11 3.68 -29.99 1.22
CA GLY A 11 3.17 -30.92 0.21
C GLY A 11 1.74 -30.61 -0.25
N PRO A 12 0.73 -30.71 0.64
CA PRO A 12 -0.66 -30.44 0.27
C PRO A 12 -0.90 -29.03 -0.29
N LEU A 13 -0.14 -28.03 0.16
CA LEU A 13 -0.25 -26.67 -0.35
C LEU A 13 0.33 -26.53 -1.76
N LEU A 14 1.49 -27.14 -2.02
CA LEU A 14 2.12 -27.12 -3.34
C LEU A 14 1.30 -27.92 -4.35
N ASP A 15 0.77 -29.08 -3.97
CA ASP A 15 -0.15 -29.86 -4.82
C ASP A 15 -1.40 -29.05 -5.19
N TRP A 16 -1.96 -28.32 -4.22
CA TRP A 16 -3.06 -27.41 -4.48
C TRP A 16 -2.65 -26.26 -5.40
N TYR A 17 -1.46 -25.68 -5.21
CA TYR A 17 -0.95 -24.59 -6.04
C TYR A 17 -0.74 -25.01 -7.49
N ASP A 18 -0.21 -26.22 -7.72
CA ASP A 18 0.02 -26.75 -9.06
C ASP A 18 -1.27 -26.83 -9.89
N ALA A 19 -2.41 -27.08 -9.24
CA ALA A 19 -3.72 -27.12 -9.88
C ALA A 19 -4.45 -25.76 -9.91
N HIS A 20 -4.14 -24.82 -9.02
CA HIS A 20 -4.95 -23.60 -8.80
C HIS A 20 -4.18 -22.28 -8.95
N ALA A 21 -2.89 -22.32 -9.30
CA ALA A 21 -2.06 -21.13 -9.42
C ALA A 21 -2.68 -20.10 -10.38
N ARG A 22 -2.76 -18.85 -9.92
CA ARG A 22 -3.31 -17.76 -10.74
C ARG A 22 -2.34 -17.38 -11.86
N ALA A 23 -2.86 -17.32 -13.08
CA ALA A 23 -2.16 -16.73 -14.22
C ALA A 23 -2.07 -15.20 -14.07
N LEU A 24 -0.91 -14.71 -13.65
CA LEU A 24 -0.60 -13.29 -13.48
C LEU A 24 0.60 -12.91 -14.35
N PRO A 25 0.64 -11.71 -14.96
CA PRO A 25 1.67 -11.38 -15.95
C PRO A 25 3.10 -11.43 -15.39
N TRP A 26 3.27 -11.18 -14.09
CA TRP A 26 4.54 -11.18 -13.38
C TRP A 26 4.92 -12.53 -12.76
N ARG A 27 4.08 -13.56 -12.86
CA ARG A 27 4.37 -14.90 -12.32
C ARG A 27 4.81 -15.85 -13.41
N SER A 28 5.71 -16.77 -13.03
CA SER A 28 5.94 -17.99 -13.79
C SER A 28 4.95 -19.06 -13.32
N PRO A 29 4.34 -19.85 -14.21
CA PRO A 29 3.50 -20.97 -13.79
C PRO A 29 4.31 -22.01 -13.00
N PRO A 30 3.66 -22.80 -12.13
CA PRO A 30 4.33 -23.92 -11.48
C PRO A 30 5.02 -24.85 -12.48
N GLY A 31 6.18 -25.38 -12.11
CA GLY A 31 7.00 -26.26 -12.98
C GLY A 31 7.74 -25.57 -14.13
N HIS A 32 7.62 -24.24 -14.28
CA HIS A 32 8.39 -23.46 -15.26
C HIS A 32 9.63 -22.82 -14.61
N PRO A 33 10.59 -22.31 -15.41
CA PRO A 33 11.71 -21.55 -14.88
C PRO A 33 11.26 -20.40 -13.98
N ARG A 34 12.10 -20.01 -13.02
CA ARG A 34 11.78 -18.94 -12.08
C ARG A 34 11.47 -17.63 -12.80
N ALA A 35 10.60 -16.84 -12.18
CA ALA A 35 10.20 -15.55 -12.73
C ALA A 35 11.41 -14.58 -12.73
N ASP A 36 11.49 -13.76 -13.78
CA ASP A 36 12.49 -12.70 -13.91
C ASP A 36 12.47 -11.76 -12.67
N PRO A 37 13.60 -11.59 -11.97
CA PRO A 37 13.71 -10.70 -10.80
C PRO A 37 13.18 -9.29 -11.05
N TYR A 38 13.40 -8.72 -12.24
CA TYR A 38 12.90 -7.39 -12.58
C TYR A 38 11.37 -7.33 -12.53
N ARG A 39 10.71 -8.33 -13.12
CA ARG A 39 9.25 -8.45 -13.18
C ARG A 39 8.65 -8.73 -11.81
N VAL A 40 9.29 -9.59 -11.00
CA VAL A 40 8.88 -9.88 -9.63
C VAL A 40 8.97 -8.60 -8.79
N TRP A 41 10.13 -7.95 -8.75
CA TRP A 41 10.34 -6.72 -8.00
C TRP A 41 9.36 -5.61 -8.38
N LEU A 42 9.20 -5.34 -9.68
CA LEU A 42 8.27 -4.33 -10.18
C LEU A 42 6.85 -4.59 -9.71
N SER A 43 6.38 -5.84 -9.83
CA SER A 43 5.03 -6.22 -9.38
C SER A 43 4.84 -6.07 -7.88
N GLU A 44 5.83 -6.46 -7.06
CA GLU A 44 5.78 -6.35 -5.60
C GLU A 44 5.72 -4.88 -5.16
N ILE A 45 6.46 -3.97 -5.81
CA ILE A 45 6.36 -2.54 -5.52
C ILE A 45 4.98 -1.99 -5.94
N MET A 46 4.45 -2.40 -7.10
CA MET A 46 3.13 -1.98 -7.56
C MET A 46 1.99 -2.48 -6.66
N LEU A 47 2.07 -3.71 -6.14
CA LEU A 47 1.04 -4.34 -5.32
C LEU A 47 0.98 -3.79 -3.88
N GLN A 48 1.96 -3.00 -3.46
CA GLN A 48 1.90 -2.32 -2.16
C GLN A 48 0.65 -1.42 -2.07
N GLN A 49 -0.30 -1.82 -1.21
CA GLN A 49 -1.56 -1.10 -0.99
C GLN A 49 -2.37 -0.86 -2.28
N THR A 50 -2.19 -1.70 -3.31
CA THR A 50 -2.87 -1.60 -4.60
C THR A 50 -3.40 -2.99 -4.99
N THR A 51 -4.58 -3.05 -5.61
CA THR A 51 -5.20 -4.33 -5.97
C THR A 51 -4.60 -4.94 -7.23
N VAL A 52 -4.62 -6.27 -7.34
CA VAL A 52 -4.17 -6.99 -8.55
C VAL A 52 -4.87 -6.47 -9.82
N ALA A 53 -6.17 -6.19 -9.74
CA ALA A 53 -6.94 -5.69 -10.87
C ALA A 53 -6.46 -4.32 -11.37
N ALA A 54 -6.07 -3.42 -10.46
CA ALA A 54 -5.51 -2.12 -10.83
C ALA A 54 -4.05 -2.25 -11.33
N VAL A 55 -3.27 -3.17 -10.77
CA VAL A 55 -1.87 -3.37 -11.14
C VAL A 55 -1.71 -4.04 -12.50
N ARG A 56 -2.54 -5.02 -12.86
CA ARG A 56 -2.40 -5.80 -14.11
C ARG A 56 -2.15 -4.96 -15.38
N PRO A 57 -3.04 -4.02 -15.77
CA PRO A 57 -2.83 -3.24 -16.98
C PRO A 57 -1.63 -2.29 -16.87
N LYS A 58 -1.34 -1.78 -15.67
CA LYS A 58 -0.20 -0.90 -15.42
C LYS A 58 1.12 -1.66 -15.54
N PHE A 59 1.19 -2.86 -15.00
CA PHE A 59 2.36 -3.72 -15.10
C PHE A 59 2.70 -4.06 -16.56
N GLU A 60 1.71 -4.49 -17.34
CA GLU A 60 1.89 -4.82 -18.76
C GLU A 60 2.41 -3.61 -19.55
N MET A 61 1.83 -2.43 -19.34
CA MET A 61 2.31 -1.18 -19.93
C MET A 61 3.75 -0.85 -19.51
N PHE A 62 4.10 -0.99 -18.22
CA PHE A 62 5.45 -0.71 -17.74
C PHE A 62 6.49 -1.64 -18.37
N VAL A 63 6.24 -2.94 -18.40
CA VAL A 63 7.18 -3.92 -18.99
C VAL A 63 7.28 -3.75 -20.51
N ALA A 64 6.20 -3.33 -21.19
CA ALA A 64 6.28 -3.02 -22.61
C ALA A 64 7.15 -1.78 -22.90
N ARG A 65 7.08 -0.75 -22.04
CA ARG A 65 7.84 0.50 -22.19
C ARG A 65 9.30 0.38 -21.71
N TRP A 66 9.49 -0.31 -20.59
CA TRP A 66 10.77 -0.53 -19.94
C TRP A 66 10.95 -2.04 -19.73
N PRO A 67 11.47 -2.76 -20.73
CA PRO A 67 11.52 -4.22 -20.69
C PRO A 67 12.56 -4.81 -19.72
N SER A 68 13.50 -3.99 -19.24
CA SER A 68 14.53 -4.40 -18.30
C SER A 68 14.75 -3.36 -17.19
N VAL A 69 15.47 -3.76 -16.13
CA VAL A 69 15.87 -2.83 -15.07
C VAL A 69 16.76 -1.70 -15.61
N ASP A 70 17.61 -1.97 -16.59
CA ASP A 70 18.45 -0.95 -17.24
C ASP A 70 17.62 0.06 -18.03
N ALA A 71 16.62 -0.42 -18.78
CA ALA A 71 15.70 0.45 -19.51
C ALA A 71 14.89 1.34 -18.54
N LEU A 72 14.46 0.79 -17.40
CA LEU A 72 13.76 1.56 -16.37
C LEU A 72 14.71 2.56 -15.67
N ALA A 73 15.97 2.18 -15.44
CA ALA A 73 16.97 3.05 -14.82
C ALA A 73 17.33 4.26 -15.69
N ALA A 74 17.33 4.08 -17.01
CA ALA A 74 17.57 5.12 -18.01
C ALA A 74 16.34 6.02 -18.27
N ALA A 75 15.18 5.69 -17.71
CA ALA A 75 13.96 6.48 -17.91
C ALA A 75 14.09 7.90 -17.35
N ASP A 76 13.44 8.85 -18.01
CA ASP A 76 13.22 10.17 -17.44
C ASP A 76 12.25 10.08 -16.24
N GLU A 77 12.54 10.84 -15.18
CA GLU A 77 11.74 10.82 -13.96
C GLU A 77 10.31 11.31 -14.19
N ALA A 78 10.11 12.34 -15.03
CA ALA A 78 8.78 12.85 -15.32
C ALA A 78 7.96 11.85 -16.13
N GLU A 79 8.58 11.15 -17.08
CA GLU A 79 7.93 10.07 -17.83
C GLU A 79 7.49 8.92 -16.92
N LEU A 80 8.36 8.47 -16.01
CA LEU A 80 8.04 7.41 -15.06
C LEU A 80 6.90 7.82 -14.12
N MET A 81 6.92 9.06 -13.64
CA MET A 81 5.85 9.60 -12.80
C MET A 81 4.52 9.69 -13.54
N ALA A 82 4.53 10.09 -14.81
CA ALA A 82 3.34 10.12 -15.65
C ALA A 82 2.78 8.70 -15.87
N ALA A 83 3.64 7.71 -16.15
CA ALA A 83 3.22 6.31 -16.28
C ALA A 83 2.64 5.74 -14.97
N TRP A 84 3.20 6.14 -13.83
CA TRP A 84 2.73 5.73 -12.49
C TRP A 84 1.40 6.35 -12.06
N ALA A 85 0.94 7.40 -12.76
CA ALA A 85 -0.32 8.05 -12.44
C ALA A 85 -1.48 7.04 -12.33
N GLY A 86 -2.29 7.19 -11.29
CA GLY A 86 -3.40 6.29 -10.96
C GLY A 86 -3.06 5.14 -9.99
N LEU A 87 -1.78 4.77 -9.80
CA LEU A 87 -1.39 3.77 -8.80
C LEU A 87 -1.33 4.33 -7.37
N GLY A 88 -1.23 5.65 -7.22
CA GLY A 88 -1.10 6.32 -5.93
C GLY A 88 0.25 6.08 -5.25
N TYR A 89 0.46 6.73 -4.09
CA TYR A 89 1.68 6.59 -3.28
C TYR A 89 2.96 6.85 -4.10
N TYR A 90 3.08 8.03 -4.69
CA TYR A 90 4.19 8.44 -5.58
C TYR A 90 5.60 8.32 -4.98
N ALA A 91 5.73 8.18 -3.66
CA ALA A 91 6.99 7.80 -3.04
C ALA A 91 7.51 6.44 -3.56
N ARG A 92 6.62 5.50 -3.90
CA ARG A 92 6.98 4.22 -4.52
C ARG A 92 7.61 4.42 -5.89
N ALA A 93 7.03 5.28 -6.73
CA ALA A 93 7.60 5.61 -8.04
C ALA A 93 9.02 6.20 -7.94
N ARG A 94 9.22 7.13 -7.00
CA ARG A 94 10.55 7.71 -6.75
C ARG A 94 11.57 6.68 -6.27
N ASN A 95 11.17 5.82 -5.34
CA ASN A 95 12.04 4.76 -4.86
C ASN A 95 12.29 3.70 -5.94
N LEU A 96 11.31 3.44 -6.80
CA LEU A 96 11.42 2.49 -7.90
C LEU A 96 12.55 2.89 -8.85
N ILE A 97 12.56 4.13 -9.34
CA ILE A 97 13.61 4.58 -10.25
C ILE A 97 14.98 4.69 -9.57
N ALA A 98 15.02 5.15 -8.31
CA ALA A 98 16.26 5.19 -7.54
C ALA A 98 16.85 3.78 -7.34
N CYS A 99 16.01 2.79 -7.04
CA CYS A 99 16.40 1.39 -6.92
C CYS A 99 16.82 0.80 -8.27
N ALA A 100 16.09 1.08 -9.36
CA ALA A 100 16.47 0.63 -10.70
C ALA A 100 17.89 1.08 -11.05
N ARG A 101 18.23 2.35 -10.78
CA ARG A 101 19.56 2.91 -11.01
C ARG A 101 20.65 2.22 -10.20
N VAL A 102 20.38 1.92 -8.92
CA VAL A 102 21.31 1.19 -8.05
C VAL A 102 21.55 -0.23 -8.59
N VAL A 103 20.49 -0.92 -9.00
CA VAL A 103 20.58 -2.29 -9.54
C VAL A 103 21.30 -2.31 -10.89
N ALA A 104 20.95 -1.41 -11.80
CA ALA A 104 21.61 -1.28 -13.11
C ALA A 104 23.11 -0.98 -12.96
N ALA A 105 23.48 -0.09 -12.04
CA ALA A 105 24.89 0.19 -11.74
C ALA A 105 25.64 -1.02 -11.16
N ALA A 106 24.96 -1.88 -10.41
CA ALA A 106 25.51 -3.15 -9.90
C ALA A 106 25.51 -4.28 -10.95
N GLY A 107 24.81 -4.10 -12.08
CA GLY A 107 24.68 -5.07 -13.18
C GLY A 107 23.64 -6.16 -12.98
N ALA A 108 23.20 -6.41 -11.75
CA ALA A 108 22.15 -7.40 -11.43
C ALA A 108 21.49 -7.12 -10.08
N PHE A 109 20.31 -7.70 -9.88
CA PHE A 109 19.69 -7.75 -8.56
C PHE A 109 20.52 -8.64 -7.62
N PRO A 110 20.69 -8.26 -6.33
CA PRO A 110 21.22 -9.18 -5.33
C PRO A 110 20.33 -10.42 -5.21
N GLU A 111 20.94 -11.59 -5.07
CA GLU A 111 20.19 -12.86 -5.00
C GLU A 111 19.74 -13.21 -3.57
N THR A 112 20.23 -12.49 -2.56
CA THR A 112 19.95 -12.75 -1.14
C THR A 112 18.96 -11.76 -0.53
N GLU A 113 18.14 -12.21 0.43
CA GLU A 113 17.20 -11.36 1.19
C GLU A 113 17.95 -10.17 1.80
N ALA A 114 19.12 -10.41 2.38
CA ALA A 114 19.96 -9.37 2.99
C ALA A 114 20.41 -8.31 1.96
N GLY A 115 20.87 -8.73 0.78
CA GLY A 115 21.27 -7.83 -0.30
C GLY A 115 20.09 -7.04 -0.86
N LEU A 116 18.96 -7.70 -1.09
CA LEU A 116 17.74 -7.07 -1.60
C LEU A 116 17.20 -6.01 -0.63
N ARG A 117 17.26 -6.27 0.68
CA ARG A 117 16.80 -5.33 1.72
C ARG A 117 17.61 -4.04 1.79
N ALA A 118 18.84 -4.03 1.28
CA ALA A 118 19.66 -2.82 1.21
C ALA A 118 19.22 -1.86 0.09
N LEU A 119 18.36 -2.32 -0.84
CA LEU A 119 17.91 -1.52 -1.98
C LEU A 119 16.87 -0.45 -1.59
N PRO A 120 16.86 0.73 -2.24
CA PRO A 120 15.88 1.77 -1.97
C PRO A 120 14.43 1.30 -2.11
N GLY A 121 13.62 1.52 -1.09
CA GLY A 121 12.19 1.16 -1.11
C GLY A 121 11.90 -0.33 -0.99
N VAL A 122 12.90 -1.19 -0.79
CA VAL A 122 12.73 -2.62 -0.57
C VAL A 122 12.71 -2.91 0.94
N GLY A 123 11.51 -3.19 1.46
CA GLY A 123 11.33 -3.59 2.86
C GLY A 123 11.58 -5.09 3.07
N ALA A 124 11.54 -5.54 4.34
CA ALA A 124 11.77 -6.93 4.71
C ALA A 124 10.84 -7.93 3.97
N TYR A 125 9.56 -7.60 3.84
CA TYR A 125 8.61 -8.41 3.05
C TYR A 125 9.02 -8.52 1.59
N THR A 126 9.27 -7.39 0.92
CA THR A 126 9.60 -7.35 -0.52
C THR A 126 10.93 -8.07 -0.79
N ALA A 127 11.92 -7.91 0.08
CA ALA A 127 13.19 -8.62 -0.02
C ALA A 127 12.99 -10.14 0.03
N ALA A 128 12.29 -10.64 1.06
CA ALA A 128 12.01 -12.07 1.20
C ALA A 128 11.19 -12.62 0.01
N ALA A 129 10.21 -11.85 -0.48
CA ALA A 129 9.41 -12.26 -1.63
C ALA A 129 10.25 -12.41 -2.90
N ILE A 130 11.10 -11.42 -3.23
CA ILE A 130 11.97 -11.48 -4.40
C ILE A 130 12.99 -12.62 -4.27
N ALA A 131 13.63 -12.73 -3.10
CA ALA A 131 14.58 -13.79 -2.78
C ALA A 131 14.00 -15.19 -3.01
N ALA A 132 12.80 -15.45 -2.50
CA ALA A 132 12.14 -16.75 -2.66
C ALA A 132 11.63 -16.98 -4.09
N ILE A 133 10.99 -15.99 -4.71
CA ILE A 133 10.29 -16.17 -5.99
C ILE A 133 11.25 -16.17 -7.17
N ALA A 134 12.18 -15.23 -7.21
CA ALA A 134 13.09 -15.04 -8.34
C ALA A 134 14.38 -15.85 -8.17
N PHE A 135 14.90 -15.94 -6.94
CA PHE A 135 16.19 -16.55 -6.64
C PHE A 135 16.10 -17.87 -5.87
N GLY A 136 14.89 -18.30 -5.50
CA GLY A 136 14.64 -19.56 -4.79
C GLY A 136 15.41 -19.72 -3.48
N GLU A 137 15.80 -18.61 -2.86
CA GLU A 137 16.30 -18.62 -1.50
C GLU A 137 15.16 -19.02 -0.55
N ARG A 138 15.45 -19.89 0.41
CA ARG A 138 14.48 -20.24 1.45
C ARG A 138 14.29 -19.05 2.38
N ALA A 139 13.22 -18.28 2.18
CA ALA A 139 12.87 -17.12 2.99
C ALA A 139 11.42 -17.18 3.50
N ALA A 140 11.21 -16.73 4.74
CA ALA A 140 9.87 -16.64 5.34
C ALA A 140 9.12 -15.40 4.83
N VAL A 141 8.38 -15.56 3.75
CA VAL A 141 7.60 -14.48 3.11
C VAL A 141 6.26 -14.27 3.83
N VAL A 142 6.10 -13.16 4.54
CA VAL A 142 4.89 -12.89 5.34
C VAL A 142 4.25 -11.55 4.95
N ASP A 143 3.19 -11.61 4.14
CA ASP A 143 2.25 -10.50 3.94
C ASP A 143 1.04 -10.62 4.89
N ALA A 144 0.05 -9.74 4.74
CA ALA A 144 -1.17 -9.80 5.54
C ALA A 144 -2.02 -11.06 5.28
N ASN A 145 -1.91 -11.69 4.11
CA ASN A 145 -2.59 -12.94 3.78
C ASN A 145 -1.92 -14.12 4.48
N VAL A 146 -0.61 -14.28 4.30
CA VAL A 146 0.20 -15.30 4.96
C VAL A 146 0.10 -15.17 6.48
N ALA A 147 0.19 -13.96 7.04
CA ALA A 147 0.06 -13.74 8.47
C ALA A 147 -1.26 -14.28 9.03
N ARG A 148 -2.37 -14.09 8.30
CA ARG A 148 -3.68 -14.65 8.67
C ARG A 148 -3.71 -16.17 8.56
N VAL A 149 -3.23 -16.73 7.46
CA VAL A 149 -3.17 -18.19 7.26
C VAL A 149 -2.38 -18.85 8.39
N VAL A 150 -1.19 -18.34 8.69
CA VAL A 150 -0.30 -18.87 9.72
C VAL A 150 -0.86 -18.68 11.12
N ALA A 151 -1.42 -17.50 11.42
CA ALA A 151 -2.08 -17.28 12.71
C ALA A 151 -3.23 -18.27 12.97
N ARG A 152 -4.00 -18.63 11.93
CA ARG A 152 -5.05 -19.67 12.01
C ARG A 152 -4.46 -21.07 12.12
N LEU A 153 -3.49 -21.40 11.26
CA LEU A 153 -2.85 -22.72 11.23
C LEU A 153 -2.27 -23.09 12.60
N PHE A 154 -1.62 -22.14 13.26
CA PHE A 154 -0.96 -22.31 14.56
C PHE A 154 -1.77 -21.79 15.76
N ALA A 155 -3.00 -21.31 15.55
CA ALA A 155 -3.85 -20.70 16.59
C ALA A 155 -3.12 -19.64 17.45
N ILE A 156 -2.36 -18.74 16.80
CA ILE A 156 -1.55 -17.72 17.46
C ILE A 156 -2.47 -16.66 18.09
N ALA A 157 -2.65 -16.73 19.41
CA ALA A 157 -3.58 -15.88 20.16
C ALA A 157 -3.04 -14.47 20.47
N THR A 158 -1.74 -14.24 20.29
CA THR A 158 -1.14 -12.91 20.46
C THR A 158 -1.76 -11.92 19.47
N PRO A 159 -2.21 -10.73 19.91
CA PRO A 159 -2.75 -9.73 19.00
C PRO A 159 -1.71 -9.17 18.03
N LEU A 160 -2.14 -8.80 16.82
CA LEU A 160 -1.32 -7.99 15.93
C LEU A 160 -1.14 -6.56 16.47
N PRO A 161 0.02 -5.89 16.25
CA PRO A 161 1.18 -6.36 15.51
C PRO A 161 2.18 -7.18 16.35
N ALA A 162 1.96 -7.37 17.65
CA ALA A 162 2.90 -8.07 18.54
C ALA A 162 3.16 -9.53 18.13
N ALA A 163 2.23 -10.17 17.44
CA ALA A 163 2.39 -11.53 16.94
C ALA A 163 3.31 -11.67 15.70
N MET A 164 3.77 -10.59 15.08
CA MET A 164 4.46 -10.67 13.78
C MET A 164 5.75 -11.51 13.83
N GLU A 165 6.51 -11.43 14.92
CA GLU A 165 7.72 -12.23 15.09
C GLU A 165 7.39 -13.73 15.23
N THR A 166 6.40 -14.06 16.06
CA THR A 166 5.90 -15.44 16.23
C THR A 166 5.35 -16.00 14.91
N ILE A 167 4.61 -15.20 14.15
CA ILE A 167 4.09 -15.56 12.83
C ILE A 167 5.24 -15.83 11.86
N ARG A 168 6.29 -14.98 11.83
CA ARG A 168 7.45 -15.20 10.97
C ARG A 168 8.20 -16.48 11.33
N ALA A 169 8.42 -16.72 12.63
CA ALA A 169 9.03 -17.97 13.10
C ALA A 169 8.20 -19.20 12.71
N ALA A 170 6.88 -19.16 12.89
CA ALA A 170 5.99 -20.26 12.49
C ALA A 170 5.89 -20.43 10.97
N THR A 171 6.06 -19.36 10.19
CA THR A 171 6.13 -19.44 8.72
C THR A 171 7.43 -20.13 8.30
N ASP A 172 8.55 -19.79 8.94
CA ASP A 172 9.85 -20.40 8.65
C ASP A 172 9.80 -21.93 8.87
N THR A 173 9.20 -22.41 9.97
CA THR A 173 9.12 -23.85 10.25
C THR A 173 8.36 -24.67 9.20
N ILE A 174 7.48 -24.04 8.42
CA ILE A 174 6.71 -24.68 7.35
C ILE A 174 7.22 -24.35 5.95
N THR A 175 8.19 -23.44 5.83
CA THR A 175 8.76 -23.04 4.54
C THR A 175 9.69 -24.15 4.04
N PRO A 176 9.37 -24.80 2.91
CA PRO A 176 10.17 -25.89 2.38
C PRO A 176 11.52 -25.38 1.84
N ALA A 177 12.52 -26.28 1.81
CA ALA A 177 13.79 -25.99 1.13
C ALA A 177 13.65 -26.06 -0.40
N ASP A 178 12.77 -26.93 -0.89
CA ASP A 178 12.41 -27.02 -2.31
C ASP A 178 11.21 -26.13 -2.64
N ARG A 179 11.22 -25.52 -3.82
CA ARG A 179 10.18 -24.60 -4.32
C ARG A 179 9.71 -23.51 -3.32
N PRO A 180 10.60 -22.81 -2.60
CA PRO A 180 10.18 -21.80 -1.60
C PRO A 180 9.39 -20.64 -2.22
N GLY A 181 9.69 -20.26 -3.46
CA GLY A 181 8.95 -19.25 -4.22
C GLY A 181 7.50 -19.64 -4.50
N ASP A 182 7.26 -20.87 -4.95
CA ASP A 182 5.91 -21.38 -5.18
C ASP A 182 5.15 -21.51 -3.87
N PHE A 183 5.81 -21.98 -2.80
CA PHE A 183 5.20 -22.05 -1.48
C PHE A 183 4.74 -20.67 -0.99
N ALA A 184 5.58 -19.63 -1.15
CA ALA A 184 5.22 -18.26 -0.80
C ALA A 184 3.99 -17.78 -1.61
N GLN A 185 3.98 -18.01 -2.92
CA GLN A 185 2.85 -17.62 -3.79
C GLN A 185 1.58 -18.41 -3.48
N ALA A 186 1.71 -19.71 -3.14
CA ALA A 186 0.61 -20.55 -2.73
C ALA A 186 -0.03 -20.08 -1.41
N MET A 187 0.79 -19.69 -0.42
CA MET A 187 0.29 -19.12 0.83
C MET A 187 -0.47 -17.80 0.60
N MET A 188 0.02 -16.95 -0.29
CA MET A 188 -0.68 -15.71 -0.70
C MET A 188 -2.01 -16.02 -1.40
N ASP A 189 -2.02 -16.96 -2.34
CA ASP A 189 -3.19 -17.33 -3.12
C ASP A 189 -4.26 -17.98 -2.23
N LEU A 190 -3.85 -18.91 -1.36
CA LEU A 190 -4.70 -19.52 -0.34
C LEU A 190 -5.32 -18.45 0.56
N GLY A 191 -4.51 -17.53 1.10
CA GLY A 191 -5.02 -16.45 1.94
C GLY A 191 -5.99 -15.53 1.19
N SER A 192 -5.74 -15.26 -0.09
CA SER A 192 -6.57 -14.36 -0.89
C SER A 192 -7.94 -14.93 -1.27
N SER A 193 -8.04 -16.25 -1.48
CA SER A 193 -9.22 -16.88 -2.12
C SER A 193 -9.94 -17.91 -1.25
N VAL A 194 -9.23 -18.60 -0.36
CA VAL A 194 -9.78 -19.70 0.46
C VAL A 194 -9.83 -19.29 1.94
N CYS A 195 -8.68 -18.94 2.51
CA CYS A 195 -8.53 -18.53 3.90
C CYS A 195 -8.78 -17.02 4.05
N THR A 196 -9.97 -16.58 3.63
CA THR A 196 -10.38 -15.17 3.57
C THR A 196 -10.60 -14.57 4.97
N PRO A 197 -10.58 -13.23 5.13
CA PRO A 197 -10.74 -12.58 6.44
C PRO A 197 -12.06 -12.86 7.16
N ARG A 198 -13.12 -13.23 6.45
CA ARG A 198 -14.44 -13.59 6.98
C ARG A 198 -14.98 -14.76 6.17
N ASN A 199 -15.62 -15.72 6.84
CA ASN A 199 -16.21 -16.90 6.20
C ASN A 199 -15.18 -17.67 5.33
N PRO A 200 -14.02 -18.08 5.89
CA PRO A 200 -13.05 -18.85 5.14
C PRO A 200 -13.66 -20.18 4.65
N ALA A 201 -13.31 -20.58 3.43
CA ALA A 201 -13.77 -21.83 2.83
C ALA A 201 -12.99 -23.03 3.38
N CYS A 202 -13.05 -23.27 4.71
CA CYS A 202 -12.24 -24.28 5.39
C CYS A 202 -12.43 -25.69 4.84
N LEU A 203 -13.64 -26.05 4.38
CA LEU A 203 -13.91 -27.36 3.78
C LEU A 203 -13.16 -27.60 2.46
N ALA A 204 -12.84 -26.53 1.73
CA ALA A 204 -12.07 -26.58 0.49
C ALA A 204 -10.57 -26.27 0.71
N CYS A 205 -10.15 -26.05 1.96
CA CYS A 205 -8.78 -25.67 2.26
C CYS A 205 -7.87 -26.91 2.29
N PRO A 206 -6.76 -26.93 1.52
CA PRO A 206 -5.81 -28.05 1.53
C PRO A 206 -5.11 -28.24 2.87
N LEU A 207 -5.13 -27.22 3.74
CA LEU A 207 -4.51 -27.23 5.06
C LEU A 207 -5.49 -27.45 6.22
N SER A 208 -6.76 -27.73 5.93
CA SER A 208 -7.83 -27.84 6.94
C SER A 208 -7.52 -28.89 8.02
N ALA A 209 -7.04 -30.07 7.61
CA ALA A 209 -6.70 -31.17 8.51
C ALA A 209 -5.58 -30.83 9.51
N ALA A 210 -4.69 -29.89 9.17
CA ALA A 210 -3.57 -29.47 10.00
C ALA A 210 -3.83 -28.15 10.74
N CYS A 211 -4.98 -27.49 10.50
CA CYS A 211 -5.26 -26.15 11.00
C CYS A 211 -5.87 -26.19 12.41
N LEU A 212 -5.11 -25.70 13.40
CA LEU A 212 -5.55 -25.67 14.80
C LEU A 212 -6.80 -24.81 15.01
N ALA A 213 -6.89 -23.64 14.36
CA ALA A 213 -8.08 -22.80 14.48
C ALA A 213 -9.31 -23.42 13.80
N HIS A 214 -9.14 -24.20 12.73
CA HIS A 214 -10.26 -24.93 12.10
C HIS A 214 -10.75 -26.06 13.00
N ALA A 215 -9.84 -26.87 13.54
CA ALA A 215 -10.18 -27.95 14.47
C ALA A 215 -10.92 -27.45 15.72
N ALA A 216 -10.62 -26.22 16.16
CA ALA A 216 -11.31 -25.55 17.26
C ALA A 216 -12.61 -24.83 16.86
N GLY A 217 -12.98 -24.77 15.58
CA GLY A 217 -14.14 -23.99 15.11
C GLY A 217 -13.98 -22.47 15.26
N MET A 218 -12.75 -21.97 15.32
CA MET A 218 -12.41 -20.58 15.67
C MET A 218 -11.62 -19.85 14.58
N ALA A 219 -11.63 -20.30 13.32
CA ALA A 219 -10.84 -19.67 12.26
C ALA A 219 -11.10 -18.15 12.12
N ASP A 220 -12.34 -17.69 12.29
CA ASP A 220 -12.70 -16.26 12.23
C ASP A 220 -12.20 -15.43 13.42
N ALA A 221 -11.81 -16.06 14.53
CA ALA A 221 -11.22 -15.39 15.68
C ALA A 221 -9.75 -14.98 15.45
N TYR A 222 -9.11 -15.50 14.40
CA TYR A 222 -7.71 -15.25 14.06
C TYR A 222 -7.55 -14.49 12.72
N PRO A 223 -6.54 -13.60 12.61
CA PRO A 223 -5.62 -13.20 13.67
C PRO A 223 -6.32 -12.35 14.73
N VAL A 224 -5.87 -12.45 15.98
CA VAL A 224 -6.40 -11.64 17.07
C VAL A 224 -6.08 -10.18 16.80
N LYS A 225 -7.12 -9.35 16.80
CA LYS A 225 -6.99 -7.90 16.60
C LYS A 225 -6.75 -7.23 17.96
N PRO A 226 -5.91 -6.19 18.01
CA PRO A 226 -5.76 -5.43 19.24
C PRO A 226 -7.09 -4.77 19.59
N ALA A 227 -7.30 -4.51 20.89
CA ALA A 227 -8.40 -3.66 21.32
C ALA A 227 -8.33 -2.32 20.58
N ARG A 228 -9.46 -1.86 20.04
CA ARG A 228 -9.50 -0.58 19.31
C ARG A 228 -9.32 0.56 20.31
N ALA A 229 -8.13 1.17 20.31
CA ALA A 229 -7.96 2.47 20.93
C ALA A 229 -8.83 3.51 20.21
N ALA A 230 -9.33 4.50 20.95
CA ALA A 230 -10.01 5.64 20.36
C ALA A 230 -9.05 6.35 19.39
N LYS A 231 -9.50 6.57 18.15
CA LYS A 231 -8.72 7.37 17.20
C LYS A 231 -8.69 8.82 17.68
N PRO A 232 -7.52 9.47 17.79
CA PRO A 232 -7.45 10.89 18.08
C PRO A 232 -8.31 11.68 17.10
N GLN A 233 -9.04 12.65 17.62
CA GLN A 233 -9.74 13.65 16.80
C GLN A 233 -8.76 14.80 16.53
N ARG A 234 -8.73 15.27 15.29
CA ARG A 234 -8.00 16.46 14.86
C ARG A 234 -8.93 17.38 14.09
N TYR A 235 -8.60 18.65 14.10
CA TYR A 235 -9.34 19.69 13.41
C TYR A 235 -8.41 20.52 12.52
N GLY A 236 -8.94 21.05 11.43
CA GLY A 236 -8.23 21.88 10.44
C GLY A 236 -9.18 22.95 9.87
N THR A 237 -8.63 24.02 9.30
CA THR A 237 -9.39 24.95 8.45
C THR A 237 -8.86 24.83 7.02
N ILE A 238 -9.77 24.66 6.07
CA ILE A 238 -9.49 24.78 4.64
C ILE A 238 -9.69 26.23 4.25
N PHE A 239 -8.67 26.81 3.64
CA PHE A 239 -8.70 28.18 3.12
C PHE A 239 -8.85 28.15 1.61
N TRP A 240 -10.05 28.45 1.14
CA TRP A 240 -10.39 28.60 -0.27
C TRP A 240 -10.17 30.06 -0.67
N LEU A 241 -8.98 30.33 -1.21
CA LEU A 241 -8.63 31.65 -1.71
C LEU A 241 -8.82 31.69 -3.21
N GLU A 242 -9.74 32.53 -3.68
CA GLU A 242 -9.98 32.74 -5.10
C GLU A 242 -9.39 34.05 -5.63
N ASP A 243 -9.05 34.04 -6.91
CA ASP A 243 -8.72 35.21 -7.71
C ASP A 243 -9.02 34.95 -9.18
N ALA A 244 -9.85 35.80 -9.80
CA ALA A 244 -10.20 35.73 -11.22
C ALA A 244 -10.58 34.31 -11.73
N GLY A 245 -11.45 33.60 -10.99
CA GLY A 245 -11.91 32.24 -11.35
C GLY A 245 -10.88 31.12 -11.13
N ARG A 246 -9.78 31.42 -10.44
CA ARG A 246 -8.76 30.45 -10.04
C ARG A 246 -8.71 30.35 -8.52
N VAL A 247 -8.38 29.17 -8.02
CA VAL A 247 -8.19 28.90 -6.59
C VAL A 247 -6.71 28.65 -6.30
N LEU A 248 -6.24 29.13 -5.16
CA LEU A 248 -4.88 28.87 -4.69
C LEU A 248 -4.74 27.41 -4.25
N LEU A 249 -3.77 26.71 -4.84
CA LEU A 249 -3.29 25.42 -4.38
C LEU A 249 -1.87 25.55 -3.84
N VAL A 250 -1.53 24.73 -2.85
CA VAL A 250 -0.18 24.62 -2.30
C VAL A 250 0.33 23.20 -2.45
N ARG A 251 1.66 23.05 -2.47
CA ARG A 251 2.31 21.74 -2.44
C ARG A 251 2.70 21.40 -1.02
N ARG A 252 2.23 20.25 -0.52
CA ARG A 252 2.61 19.79 0.82
C ARG A 252 4.10 19.43 0.87
N PRO A 253 4.77 19.59 2.03
CA PRO A 253 6.16 19.17 2.19
C PRO A 253 6.41 17.74 1.69
N PRO A 254 7.58 17.41 1.13
CA PRO A 254 7.83 16.09 0.53
C PRO A 254 7.77 14.95 1.55
N LYS A 255 8.03 15.23 2.83
CA LYS A 255 7.94 14.27 3.94
C LYS A 255 6.68 14.52 4.77
N GLY A 256 6.09 13.45 5.29
CA GLY A 256 4.91 13.49 6.14
C GLY A 256 3.61 13.17 5.41
N LEU A 257 2.49 13.51 6.04
CA LEU A 257 1.16 13.13 5.57
C LEU A 257 0.82 13.82 4.24
N LEU A 258 0.47 13.01 3.23
CA LEU A 258 0.19 13.45 1.86
C LEU A 258 1.37 14.20 1.21
N GLY A 259 2.61 13.77 1.52
CA GLY A 259 3.81 14.51 1.16
C GLY A 259 4.02 14.68 -0.35
N GLY A 260 4.32 15.92 -0.77
CA GLY A 260 4.52 16.32 -2.17
C GLY A 260 3.25 16.45 -3.01
N MET A 261 2.07 16.13 -2.46
CA MET A 261 0.78 16.27 -3.15
C MET A 261 0.30 17.72 -3.13
N ARG A 262 -0.49 18.10 -4.15
CA ARG A 262 -1.25 19.37 -4.13
C ARG A 262 -2.32 19.32 -3.05
N ALA A 263 -2.65 20.49 -2.51
CA ALA A 263 -3.62 20.67 -1.44
C ALA A 263 -4.25 22.06 -1.55
N LEU A 264 -5.44 22.22 -0.96
CA LEU A 264 -5.91 23.53 -0.55
C LEU A 264 -5.07 24.01 0.65
N PRO A 265 -4.78 25.32 0.79
CA PRO A 265 -4.07 25.83 1.95
C PRO A 265 -4.78 25.46 3.25
N THR A 266 -4.00 25.04 4.25
CA THR A 266 -4.47 24.71 5.60
C THR A 266 -3.43 25.10 6.64
N GLY A 267 -3.89 25.38 7.85
CA GLY A 267 -3.05 25.36 9.05
C GLY A 267 -2.66 23.94 9.49
N PRO A 268 -1.87 23.80 10.58
CA PRO A 268 -1.61 22.52 11.20
C PRO A 268 -2.91 21.86 11.67
N TRP A 269 -2.99 20.53 11.55
CA TRP A 269 -4.14 19.78 12.06
C TRP A 269 -3.94 19.45 13.54
N ALA A 270 -4.69 20.13 14.40
CA ALA A 270 -4.50 20.16 15.85
C ALA A 270 -5.64 19.48 16.62
N ALA A 271 -5.50 19.36 17.94
CA ALA A 271 -6.52 18.72 18.80
C ALA A 271 -7.74 19.62 19.10
N ALA A 272 -7.63 20.93 18.87
CA ALA A 272 -8.71 21.90 19.05
C ALA A 272 -9.18 22.45 17.68
N PRO A 273 -10.47 22.83 17.55
CA PRO A 273 -10.98 23.48 16.36
C PRO A 273 -10.16 24.74 16.02
N PRO A 274 -9.57 24.82 14.82
CA PRO A 274 -8.81 25.98 14.42
C PRO A 274 -9.71 27.14 14.02
N VAL A 275 -9.13 28.33 14.12
CA VAL A 275 -9.70 29.59 13.65
C VAL A 275 -9.01 30.00 12.34
N LEU A 276 -9.16 31.26 11.94
CA LEU A 276 -8.52 31.83 10.74
C LEU A 276 -7.02 32.16 10.92
N ALA A 277 -6.39 31.77 12.04
CA ALA A 277 -5.03 32.18 12.40
C ALA A 277 -3.97 31.75 11.38
N ASP A 278 -4.21 30.62 10.70
CA ASP A 278 -3.30 30.06 9.70
C ASP A 278 -3.69 30.43 8.26
N ALA A 279 -4.51 31.46 8.07
CA ALA A 279 -4.91 31.89 6.75
C ALA A 279 -3.68 32.32 5.93
N PRO A 280 -3.59 31.93 4.64
CA PRO A 280 -2.43 32.21 3.80
C PRO A 280 -2.20 33.71 3.56
N VAL A 281 -3.25 34.52 3.71
CA VAL A 281 -3.22 35.97 3.58
C VAL A 281 -4.17 36.62 4.57
N ARG A 282 -3.91 37.89 4.88
CA ARG A 282 -4.89 38.77 5.50
C ARG A 282 -5.93 39.13 4.43
N SER A 283 -7.12 38.55 4.55
CA SER A 283 -8.27 38.81 3.67
C SER A 283 -9.54 38.81 4.52
N ASN A 284 -10.66 39.23 3.94
CA ASN A 284 -11.98 39.16 4.56
C ASN A 284 -12.52 37.74 4.47
N TRP A 285 -11.94 36.85 5.28
CA TRP A 285 -12.33 35.45 5.31
C TRP A 285 -13.74 35.27 5.87
N GLN A 286 -14.58 34.57 5.12
CA GLN A 286 -15.89 34.16 5.57
C GLN A 286 -15.87 32.67 5.92
N MET A 287 -16.22 32.36 7.17
CA MET A 287 -16.45 30.99 7.59
C MET A 287 -17.77 30.46 7.04
N LEU A 288 -17.76 29.24 6.51
CA LEU A 288 -18.95 28.53 6.08
C LEU A 288 -19.51 27.68 7.23
N SER A 289 -20.82 27.43 7.23
CA SER A 289 -21.48 26.61 8.26
C SER A 289 -21.23 25.10 8.12
N GLY A 290 -20.76 24.66 6.96
CA GLY A 290 -20.44 23.25 6.67
C GLY A 290 -19.05 22.84 7.17
N THR A 291 -18.91 21.56 7.53
CA THR A 291 -17.63 20.94 7.82
C THR A 291 -17.42 19.68 6.97
N VAL A 292 -16.15 19.29 6.80
CA VAL A 292 -15.78 18.07 6.07
C VAL A 292 -15.04 17.10 6.99
N GLY A 293 -15.63 15.94 7.19
CA GLY A 293 -15.00 14.82 7.89
C GLY A 293 -14.12 13.96 6.97
N HIS A 294 -12.93 13.60 7.44
CA HIS A 294 -12.06 12.63 6.79
C HIS A 294 -11.41 11.69 7.81
N VAL A 295 -11.31 10.40 7.50
CA VAL A 295 -10.70 9.41 8.40
C VAL A 295 -9.40 8.91 7.81
N PHE A 296 -8.31 9.19 8.51
CA PHE A 296 -7.03 8.53 8.26
C PHE A 296 -6.93 7.25 9.10
N THR A 297 -5.96 6.39 8.77
CA THR A 297 -5.68 5.18 9.57
C THR A 297 -5.42 5.52 11.03
N HIS A 298 -4.71 6.62 11.29
CA HIS A 298 -4.20 6.99 12.61
C HIS A 298 -5.01 8.06 13.36
N PHE A 299 -5.93 8.79 12.71
CA PHE A 299 -6.76 9.82 13.36
C PHE A 299 -8.01 10.14 12.53
N ARG A 300 -8.98 10.82 13.15
CA ARG A 300 -10.13 11.43 12.47
C ARG A 300 -9.88 12.92 12.33
N LEU A 301 -10.23 13.48 11.17
CA LEU A 301 -10.07 14.88 10.85
C LEU A 301 -11.43 15.49 10.59
N GLU A 302 -11.68 16.66 11.16
CA GLU A 302 -12.81 17.52 10.82
C GLU A 302 -12.28 18.86 10.33
N LEU A 303 -12.77 19.30 9.18
CA LEU A 303 -12.31 20.50 8.51
C LEU A 303 -13.41 21.54 8.50
N ALA A 304 -13.15 22.69 9.12
CA ALA A 304 -13.91 23.91 8.86
C ALA A 304 -13.53 24.49 7.50
N LEU A 305 -14.42 25.26 6.89
CA LEU A 305 -14.26 25.79 5.55
C LEU A 305 -14.31 27.32 5.61
N ALA A 306 -13.30 27.98 5.06
CA ALA A 306 -13.22 29.43 4.96
C ALA A 306 -13.00 29.83 3.50
N ILE A 307 -13.77 30.80 3.01
CA ILE A 307 -13.60 31.38 1.68
C ILE A 307 -13.06 32.80 1.79
N GLY A 308 -12.24 33.21 0.83
CA GLY A 308 -11.69 34.55 0.75
C GLY A 308 -11.26 34.89 -0.67
N GLN A 309 -10.99 36.17 -0.91
CA GLN A 309 -10.50 36.67 -2.19
C GLN A 309 -9.08 37.20 -2.01
N ALA A 310 -8.21 36.99 -3.01
CA ALA A 310 -6.81 37.40 -2.94
C ALA A 310 -6.63 38.92 -3.07
N HIS A 311 -7.53 39.62 -3.77
CA HIS A 311 -7.48 41.07 -3.96
C HIS A 311 -6.09 41.62 -4.35
N GLY A 312 -5.35 40.90 -5.20
CA GLY A 312 -4.01 41.30 -5.64
C GLY A 312 -2.87 40.99 -4.67
N HIS A 313 -3.12 40.31 -3.54
CA HIS A 313 -2.05 39.80 -2.68
C HIS A 313 -1.21 38.74 -3.40
N ALA A 314 0.11 38.92 -3.41
CA ALA A 314 1.04 37.90 -3.88
C ALA A 314 1.11 36.76 -2.86
N VAL A 315 0.65 35.57 -3.25
CA VAL A 315 0.67 34.36 -2.42
C VAL A 315 1.44 33.26 -3.11
N ALA A 316 2.36 32.63 -2.39
CA ALA A 316 3.10 31.49 -2.90
C ALA A 316 2.17 30.28 -3.09
N GLY A 317 2.14 29.72 -4.30
CA GLY A 317 1.35 28.55 -4.63
C GLY A 317 1.10 28.42 -6.14
N GLU A 318 0.27 27.47 -6.49
CA GLU A 318 -0.19 27.20 -7.86
C GLU A 318 -1.65 27.71 -7.97
N TRP A 319 -1.91 28.69 -8.85
CA TRP A 319 -3.26 29.16 -9.13
C TRP A 319 -3.93 28.24 -10.16
N TRP A 320 -4.99 27.54 -9.77
CA TRP A 320 -5.65 26.53 -10.59
C TRP A 320 -7.06 26.96 -11.00
N PRO A 321 -7.48 26.78 -12.27
CA PRO A 321 -8.85 27.10 -12.67
C PRO A 321 -9.89 26.34 -11.84
N VAL A 322 -10.86 27.05 -11.25
CA VAL A 322 -11.93 26.40 -10.46
C VAL A 322 -12.75 25.44 -11.31
N ALA A 323 -12.98 25.80 -12.57
CA ALA A 323 -13.71 24.98 -13.55
C ALA A 323 -13.02 23.64 -13.87
N ASP A 324 -11.70 23.55 -13.71
CA ASP A 324 -10.90 22.35 -14.00
C ASP A 324 -10.17 21.82 -12.75
N LEU A 325 -10.75 22.05 -11.57
CA LEU A 325 -10.10 21.66 -10.32
C LEU A 325 -9.94 20.14 -10.15
N GLU A 326 -10.76 19.35 -10.86
CA GLU A 326 -10.69 17.89 -10.83
C GLU A 326 -9.40 17.36 -11.46
N SER A 327 -8.84 18.06 -12.45
CA SER A 327 -7.56 17.70 -13.09
C SER A 327 -6.34 18.00 -12.21
N ALA A 328 -6.51 18.76 -11.13
CA ALA A 328 -5.41 19.14 -10.24
C ALA A 328 -4.78 17.95 -9.49
N GLY A 329 -5.47 16.80 -9.44
CA GLY A 329 -4.99 15.60 -8.76
C GLY A 329 -5.01 15.74 -7.23
N LEU A 330 -6.00 16.43 -6.69
CA LEU A 330 -6.15 16.64 -5.25
C LEU A 330 -6.43 15.31 -4.51
N PRO A 331 -5.76 15.05 -3.37
CA PRO A 331 -6.12 13.95 -2.48
C PRO A 331 -7.59 14.04 -2.04
N THR A 332 -8.22 12.90 -1.79
CA THR A 332 -9.66 12.80 -1.46
C THR A 332 -10.12 13.75 -0.35
N VAL A 333 -9.29 14.06 0.65
CA VAL A 333 -9.63 15.02 1.71
C VAL A 333 -9.85 16.44 1.18
N PHE A 334 -8.99 16.90 0.26
CA PHE A 334 -9.09 18.23 -0.35
C PHE A 334 -10.14 18.28 -1.46
N ALA A 335 -10.27 17.20 -2.24
CA ALA A 335 -11.32 17.10 -3.24
C ALA A 335 -12.73 17.17 -2.60
N LYS A 336 -12.93 16.50 -1.45
CA LYS A 336 -14.18 16.61 -0.67
C LYS A 336 -14.43 18.03 -0.17
N ALA A 337 -13.40 18.71 0.36
CA ALA A 337 -13.52 20.09 0.81
C ALA A 337 -13.88 21.04 -0.33
N ALA A 338 -13.21 20.91 -1.48
CA ALA A 338 -13.51 21.69 -2.68
C ALA A 338 -14.95 21.49 -3.17
N ALA A 339 -15.41 20.23 -3.22
CA ALA A 339 -16.78 19.91 -3.62
C ALA A 339 -17.81 20.51 -2.65
N GLU A 340 -17.56 20.42 -1.34
CA GLU A 340 -18.46 20.99 -0.34
C GLU A 340 -18.51 22.52 -0.39
N ILE A 341 -17.36 23.18 -0.54
CA ILE A 341 -17.30 24.64 -0.70
C ILE A 341 -18.12 25.06 -1.92
N ARG A 342 -17.86 24.46 -3.08
CA ARG A 342 -18.60 24.74 -4.32
C ARG A 342 -20.10 24.50 -4.18
N ARG A 343 -20.51 23.49 -3.40
CA ARG A 343 -21.92 23.18 -3.15
C ARG A 343 -22.61 24.25 -2.30
N VAL A 344 -21.93 24.84 -1.32
CA VAL A 344 -22.52 25.84 -0.42
C VAL A 344 -22.38 27.27 -0.93
N THR A 345 -21.56 27.51 -1.96
CA THR A 345 -21.37 28.83 -2.59
C THR A 345 -22.02 28.97 -3.96
N ALA A 346 -22.60 27.89 -4.50
CA ALA A 346 -23.38 27.91 -5.75
C ALA A 346 -24.79 28.44 -5.51
#